data_AF-A0A9P6DYD7-F1
#
_entry.id   AF-A0A9P6DYD7-F1
#
_cell.length_a   1.000
_cell.length_b   1.000
_cell.length_c   1.000
_cell.angle_alpha   90.00
_cell.angle_beta   90.00
_cell.angle_gamma   90.00
#
_symmetry.space_group_name_H-M   'P 1'
#
loop_
_entity.id
_entity.type
_entity.pdbx_description
1 polymer ?
#
loop_
_entity_poly.entity_id
_entity_poly.type
_entity_poly.pdbx_seq_one_letter_code
_entity_poly.pdbx_strand_id
1 'polypeptide(L)'
;MIPTFRIVEPTPQELTQEPAPGPSTPPPRHALSSHRVLYRGSLSFPSSESDIPLEGICFIAHFNPTSTTKSALRTSSLPLSLESQRGRAALNIISVVSLASLDQRLDDSIDVKMYIHPQSIICRAYFERIFCTDNIRPDGRSSLGVRIRLDDLGVRQHIIVTKLLMPIRRGRDR
;
A
#
# COMPACT_ATOMS: atom_id res chain seq x y z
N MET A 1 -10.61 -22.17 -18.75
CA MET A 1 -10.48 -20.74 -19.15
C MET A 1 -9.25 -20.18 -18.47
N ILE A 2 -8.23 -19.78 -19.23
CA ILE A 2 -6.97 -19.23 -18.71
C ILE A 2 -6.94 -17.76 -19.11
N PRO A 3 -6.78 -16.80 -18.19
CA PRO A 3 -6.71 -15.39 -18.55
C PRO A 3 -5.32 -15.06 -19.13
N THR A 4 -5.30 -14.56 -20.36
CA THR A 4 -4.10 -14.08 -21.05
C THR A 4 -3.93 -12.58 -20.81
N PHE A 5 -2.77 -12.15 -20.31
CA PHE A 5 -2.42 -10.74 -20.18
C PHE A 5 -1.47 -10.32 -21.29
N ARG A 6 -1.77 -9.21 -21.98
CA ARG A 6 -0.90 -8.58 -23.00
C ARG A 6 0.04 -7.59 -22.30
N ILE A 7 1.35 -7.76 -22.50
CA ILE A 7 2.37 -6.77 -22.18
C ILE A 7 2.44 -5.80 -23.37
N VAL A 8 2.17 -4.52 -23.14
CA VAL A 8 2.41 -3.47 -24.13
C VAL A 8 3.83 -2.98 -23.93
N GLU A 9 4.73 -3.28 -24.86
CA GLU A 9 6.07 -2.69 -24.89
C GLU A 9 5.96 -1.21 -25.31
N PRO A 10 6.68 -0.28 -24.66
CA PRO A 10 6.78 1.09 -25.14
C PRO A 10 7.71 1.14 -26.36
N THR A 11 7.16 1.54 -27.50
CA THR A 11 7.90 1.75 -28.76
C THR A 11 9.03 2.78 -28.58
N PRO A 12 10.25 2.52 -29.10
CA PRO A 12 11.33 3.52 -29.12
C PRO A 12 10.94 4.69 -30.03
N GLN A 13 11.03 5.94 -29.53
CA GLN A 13 10.84 7.14 -30.34
C GLN A 13 12.13 7.43 -31.12
N GLU A 14 12.06 7.29 -32.45
CA GLU A 14 13.08 7.78 -33.38
C GLU A 14 12.73 9.22 -33.82
N LEU A 15 13.74 10.10 -33.77
CA LEU A 15 13.67 11.53 -34.11
C LEU A 15 13.35 11.77 -35.59
N THR A 16 12.48 12.74 -35.91
CA THR A 16 12.60 13.67 -37.07
C THR A 16 11.64 14.86 -36.87
N GLN A 17 12.05 16.05 -37.31
CA GLN A 17 11.67 17.40 -36.88
C GLN A 17 10.88 18.18 -37.98
N GLU A 18 9.73 18.79 -37.61
CA GLU A 18 8.94 20.00 -38.07
C GLU A 18 8.80 20.45 -39.57
N PRO A 19 7.77 21.27 -40.01
CA PRO A 19 7.07 22.34 -39.26
C PRO A 19 5.51 22.50 -39.37
N ALA A 20 4.98 23.33 -38.45
CA ALA A 20 3.63 23.82 -38.01
C ALA A 20 2.50 24.18 -39.04
N PRO A 21 1.29 24.72 -38.65
CA PRO A 21 0.67 24.94 -37.32
C PRO A 21 -0.82 24.48 -37.19
N GLY A 22 -1.24 24.05 -36.00
CA GLY A 22 -2.67 23.92 -35.66
C GLY A 22 -2.88 23.89 -34.15
N PRO A 23 -3.83 24.64 -33.56
CA PRO A 23 -4.07 24.62 -32.12
C PRO A 23 -4.87 23.36 -31.75
N SER A 24 -4.25 22.18 -31.80
CA SER A 24 -4.85 20.98 -31.23
C SER A 24 -4.71 21.04 -29.71
N THR A 25 -5.81 21.44 -29.06
CA THR A 25 -6.03 21.29 -27.63
C THR A 25 -5.61 19.88 -27.20
N PRO A 26 -4.70 19.71 -26.22
CA PRO A 26 -4.39 18.39 -25.73
C PRO A 26 -5.67 17.76 -25.16
N PRO A 27 -5.95 16.47 -25.42
CA PRO A 27 -7.12 15.82 -24.85
C PRO A 27 -7.08 15.96 -23.32
N PRO A 28 -8.23 16.14 -22.65
CA PRO A 28 -8.27 16.21 -21.21
C PRO A 28 -7.63 14.92 -20.68
N ARG A 29 -6.42 15.06 -20.11
CA ARG A 29 -5.79 13.97 -19.37
C ARG A 29 -6.74 13.72 -18.22
N HIS A 30 -7.62 12.73 -18.36
CA HIS A 30 -8.35 12.19 -17.24
C HIS A 30 -7.33 12.05 -16.12
N ALA A 31 -7.58 12.74 -15.01
CA ALA A 31 -6.80 12.66 -13.80
C ALA A 31 -6.97 11.25 -13.25
N LEU A 32 -6.37 10.26 -13.92
CA LEU A 32 -6.37 8.88 -13.52
C LEU A 32 -5.66 8.87 -12.18
N SER A 33 -6.41 8.54 -11.12
CA SER A 33 -5.80 8.19 -9.86
C SER A 33 -4.78 7.11 -10.18
N SER A 34 -3.50 7.42 -10.05
CA SER A 34 -2.51 6.42 -10.36
C SER A 34 -2.09 5.73 -9.07
N HIS A 35 -1.70 4.48 -9.23
CA HIS A 35 -1.45 3.56 -8.14
C HIS A 35 0.00 3.16 -8.27
N ARG A 36 0.75 3.28 -7.18
CA ARG A 36 2.16 2.90 -7.16
C ARG A 36 2.34 1.79 -6.17
N VAL A 37 2.74 0.62 -6.65
CA VAL A 37 3.20 -0.45 -5.75
C VAL A 37 4.41 0.11 -4.99
N LEU A 38 4.51 -0.11 -3.69
CA LEU A 38 5.63 0.30 -2.86
C LEU A 38 6.47 -0.91 -2.45
N TYR A 39 5.82 -2.00 -2.06
CA TYR A 39 6.49 -3.23 -1.66
C TYR A 39 5.64 -4.43 -2.07
N ARG A 40 6.28 -5.53 -2.47
CA ARG A 40 5.65 -6.84 -2.70
C ARG A 40 6.59 -7.90 -2.13
N GLY A 41 6.08 -8.75 -1.26
CA GLY A 41 6.91 -9.76 -0.61
C GLY A 41 6.17 -10.55 0.46
N SER A 42 6.87 -10.81 1.56
CA SER A 42 6.39 -11.63 2.67
C SER A 42 6.64 -10.95 4.01
N LEU A 43 5.92 -11.39 5.04
CA LEU A 43 6.17 -11.01 6.42
C LEU A 43 6.75 -12.18 7.19
N SER A 44 7.71 -11.91 8.07
CA SER A 44 8.31 -12.87 9.00
C SER A 44 7.95 -12.53 10.43
N PHE A 45 7.91 -13.54 11.30
CA PHE A 45 7.75 -13.34 12.73
C PHE A 45 9.10 -13.12 13.41
N PRO A 46 9.16 -12.35 14.52
CA PRO A 46 10.41 -12.04 15.18
C PRO A 46 10.81 -13.21 16.11
N SER A 47 11.49 -14.23 15.56
CA SER A 47 12.13 -15.38 16.27
C SER A 47 11.18 -16.26 17.12
N SER A 48 11.28 -17.57 17.22
CA SER A 48 12.22 -18.61 16.81
C SER A 48 11.43 -19.91 17.01
N GLU A 49 11.18 -20.70 15.96
CA GLU A 49 10.81 -22.15 15.95
C GLU A 49 10.05 -22.56 14.67
N SER A 50 9.49 -21.62 13.89
CA SER A 50 8.97 -21.94 12.55
C SER A 50 9.06 -20.73 11.61
N ASP A 51 10.03 -20.78 10.70
CA ASP A 51 10.29 -19.75 9.68
C ASP A 51 9.27 -19.87 8.53
N ILE A 52 7.97 -19.79 8.86
CA ILE A 52 6.90 -19.81 7.86
C ILE A 52 6.62 -18.36 7.47
N PRO A 53 7.14 -17.87 6.33
CA PRO A 53 6.86 -16.52 5.88
C PRO A 53 5.38 -16.39 5.48
N LEU A 54 4.76 -15.29 5.90
CA LEU A 54 3.44 -14.90 5.43
C LEU A 54 3.60 -14.24 4.05
N GLU A 55 3.58 -15.05 3.00
CA GLU A 55 3.78 -14.59 1.63
C GLU A 55 2.55 -13.90 1.03
N GLY A 56 2.79 -13.12 -0.03
CA GLY A 56 1.74 -12.53 -0.86
C GLY A 56 1.20 -11.22 -0.31
N ILE A 57 2.00 -10.46 0.43
CA ILE A 57 1.65 -9.11 0.83
C ILE A 57 2.10 -8.10 -0.25
N CYS A 58 1.31 -7.04 -0.41
CA CYS A 58 1.59 -5.97 -1.35
C CYS A 58 1.14 -4.62 -0.75
N PHE A 59 2.02 -3.63 -0.71
CA PHE A 59 1.66 -2.27 -0.34
C PHE A 59 1.52 -1.42 -1.59
N ILE A 60 0.41 -0.69 -1.71
CA ILE A 60 0.10 0.17 -2.85
C ILE A 60 -0.28 1.55 -2.33
N ALA A 61 0.44 2.57 -2.79
CA ALA A 61 0.06 3.96 -2.60
C ALA A 61 -0.99 4.36 -3.65
N HIS A 62 -2.05 5.02 -3.19
CA HIS A 62 -3.07 5.64 -4.02
C HIS A 62 -2.76 7.13 -4.14
N PHE A 63 -2.76 7.68 -5.36
CA PHE A 63 -2.57 9.11 -5.54
C PHE A 63 -3.61 9.74 -6.44
N ASN A 64 -4.09 10.92 -6.02
CA ASN A 64 -4.86 11.79 -6.86
C ASN A 64 -3.90 12.78 -7.54
N PRO A 65 -3.80 12.80 -8.89
CA PRO A 65 -2.84 13.63 -9.59
C PRO A 65 -3.05 15.14 -9.45
N THR A 66 -4.19 15.59 -8.90
CA THR A 66 -4.50 17.00 -8.60
C THR A 66 -4.18 17.41 -7.16
N SER A 67 -3.79 16.48 -6.30
CA SER A 67 -3.48 16.74 -4.88
C SER A 67 -1.97 16.86 -4.66
N THR A 68 -1.58 17.74 -3.74
CA THR A 68 -0.22 17.96 -3.20
C THR A 68 0.48 16.66 -2.76
N THR A 69 -0.27 15.57 -2.58
CA THR A 69 0.21 14.19 -2.32
C THR A 69 1.29 13.68 -3.27
N LYS A 70 1.36 14.13 -4.54
CA LYS A 70 2.48 13.73 -5.42
C LYS A 70 3.84 14.21 -4.92
N SER A 71 3.89 15.41 -4.33
CA SER A 71 5.11 15.93 -3.73
C SER A 71 5.42 15.21 -2.42
N ALA A 72 4.38 14.87 -1.64
CA ALA A 72 4.53 14.13 -0.40
C ALA A 72 5.19 12.76 -0.62
N LEU A 73 4.85 12.00 -1.67
CA LEU A 73 5.46 10.68 -1.91
C LEU A 73 6.98 10.73 -2.17
N ARG A 74 7.48 11.81 -2.79
CA ARG A 74 8.93 12.00 -3.04
C ARG A 74 9.69 12.45 -1.80
N THR A 75 9.01 13.08 -0.84
CA THR A 75 9.62 13.63 0.37
C THR A 75 9.33 12.82 1.63
N SER A 76 8.30 11.97 1.61
CA SER A 76 7.88 11.18 2.75
C SER A 76 8.76 9.96 2.92
N SER A 77 9.21 9.73 4.15
CA SER A 77 10.07 8.58 4.47
C SER A 77 9.38 7.24 4.23
N LEU A 78 8.05 7.13 4.37
CA LEU A 78 7.35 5.85 4.37
C LEU A 78 7.37 5.11 2.99
N PRO A 79 6.90 5.72 1.89
CA PRO A 79 6.99 5.12 0.55
C PRO A 79 8.41 4.78 0.14
N LEU A 80 9.37 5.66 0.46
CA LEU A 80 10.78 5.45 0.15
C LEU A 80 11.35 4.26 0.93
N SER A 81 11.05 4.15 2.22
CA SER A 81 11.45 3.00 3.05
C SER A 81 10.86 1.71 2.51
N LEU A 82 9.55 1.66 2.21
CA LEU A 82 8.93 0.47 1.60
C LEU A 82 9.53 0.11 0.24
N GLU A 83 9.83 1.10 -0.60
CA GLU A 83 10.50 0.89 -1.88
C GLU A 83 11.92 0.37 -1.71
N SER A 84 12.66 0.85 -0.71
CA SER A 84 14.01 0.36 -0.40
C SER A 84 14.04 -1.09 0.08
N GLN A 85 12.92 -1.59 0.60
CA GLN A 85 12.77 -2.99 1.00
C GLN A 85 12.42 -3.90 -0.17
N ARG A 86 12.19 -3.37 -1.38
CA ARG A 86 12.03 -4.20 -2.57
C ARG A 86 13.31 -4.98 -2.86
N GLY A 87 13.15 -6.28 -3.07
CA GLY A 87 14.29 -7.18 -3.31
C GLY A 87 15.10 -7.51 -2.06
N ARG A 88 14.67 -7.07 -0.86
CA ARG A 88 15.23 -7.51 0.42
C ARG A 88 14.39 -8.65 1.02
N ALA A 89 14.91 -9.23 2.11
CA ALA A 89 14.24 -10.28 2.88
C ALA A 89 12.85 -9.86 3.40
N ALA A 90 12.09 -10.83 3.92
CA ALA A 90 10.76 -10.61 4.48
C ALA A 90 10.75 -9.48 5.54
N LEU A 91 9.69 -8.66 5.55
CA LEU A 91 9.53 -7.64 6.58
C LEU A 91 9.14 -8.30 7.91
N ASN A 92 9.74 -7.85 9.01
CA ASN A 92 9.48 -8.45 10.31
C ASN A 92 8.24 -7.85 10.98
N ILE A 93 7.27 -8.69 11.32
CA ILE A 93 6.23 -8.36 12.29
C ILE A 93 6.91 -8.17 13.64
N ILE A 94 6.59 -7.10 14.36
CA ILE A 94 7.11 -6.82 15.69
C ILE A 94 6.11 -7.29 16.74
N SER A 95 4.86 -6.82 16.64
CA SER A 95 3.81 -7.12 17.61
C SER A 95 2.44 -6.67 17.10
N VAL A 96 1.39 -7.17 17.74
CA VAL A 96 0.05 -6.57 17.68
C VAL A 96 -0.03 -5.47 18.74
N VAL A 97 -0.57 -4.31 18.38
CA VAL A 97 -0.66 -3.12 19.24
C VAL A 97 -2.07 -2.59 19.28
N SER A 98 -2.49 -2.03 20.42
CA SER A 98 -3.75 -1.28 20.50
C SER A 98 -3.56 0.11 19.89
N LEU A 99 -4.50 0.56 19.05
CA LEU A 99 -4.45 1.90 18.47
C LEU A 99 -4.74 2.99 19.49
N ALA A 100 -5.49 2.69 20.56
CA ALA A 100 -5.78 3.66 21.61
C ALA A 100 -4.52 4.20 22.31
N SER A 101 -3.44 3.40 22.36
CA SER A 101 -2.15 3.84 22.92
C SER A 101 -1.30 4.65 21.93
N LEU A 102 -1.74 4.77 20.67
CA LEU A 102 -0.99 5.37 19.57
C LEU A 102 -1.72 6.55 18.90
N ASP A 103 -2.93 6.90 19.32
CA ASP A 103 -3.81 7.86 18.63
C ASP A 103 -3.16 9.23 18.30
N GLN A 104 -2.19 9.71 19.09
CA GLN A 104 -1.47 10.97 18.81
C GLN A 104 -0.21 10.82 17.95
N ARG A 105 0.18 9.59 17.59
CA ARG A 105 1.45 9.25 16.93
C ARG A 105 1.28 8.62 15.55
N LEU A 106 0.03 8.43 15.10
CA LEU A 106 -0.27 7.87 13.79
C LEU A 106 -0.30 8.98 12.75
N ASP A 107 0.56 8.85 11.73
CA ASP A 107 0.55 9.72 10.56
C ASP A 107 -0.27 9.05 9.45
N ASP A 108 -1.46 9.57 9.20
CA ASP A 108 -2.37 9.11 8.14
C ASP A 108 -2.28 9.96 6.85
N SER A 109 -1.24 10.80 6.72
CA SER A 109 -1.12 11.73 5.60
C SER A 109 -0.97 11.08 4.22
N ILE A 110 -0.60 9.78 4.18
CA ILE A 110 -0.33 9.04 2.96
C ILE A 110 -1.29 7.85 2.84
N ASP A 111 -2.10 7.84 1.78
CA ASP A 111 -3.01 6.72 1.47
C ASP A 111 -2.24 5.52 0.92
N VAL A 112 -1.64 4.73 1.83
CA VAL A 112 -1.01 3.44 1.53
C VAL A 112 -1.93 2.32 1.98
N LYS A 113 -2.30 1.45 1.04
CA LYS A 113 -3.14 0.27 1.31
C LYS A 113 -2.32 -1.00 1.22
N MET A 114 -2.51 -1.87 2.20
CA MET A 114 -1.98 -3.23 2.17
C MET A 114 -3.00 -4.17 1.53
N TYR A 115 -2.53 -5.00 0.60
CA TYR A 115 -3.28 -6.06 -0.04
C TYR A 115 -2.64 -7.39 0.29
N ILE A 116 -3.49 -8.39 0.51
CA ILE A 116 -3.07 -9.78 0.71
C ILE A 116 -3.55 -10.57 -0.49
N HIS A 117 -2.65 -11.33 -1.10
CA HIS A 117 -2.96 -12.17 -2.24
C HIS A 117 -4.02 -13.22 -1.86
N PRO A 118 -5.06 -13.47 -2.68
CA PRO A 118 -6.17 -14.34 -2.32
C PRO A 118 -5.75 -15.80 -2.07
N GLN A 119 -4.68 -16.26 -2.74
CA GLN A 119 -4.12 -17.61 -2.57
C GLN A 119 -3.21 -17.75 -1.34
N SER A 120 -2.85 -16.65 -0.66
CA SER A 120 -2.02 -16.70 0.54
C SER A 120 -2.84 -17.04 1.78
N ILE A 121 -3.22 -18.31 1.90
CA ILE A 121 -4.15 -18.79 2.94
C ILE A 121 -3.63 -18.47 4.34
N ILE A 122 -2.35 -18.72 4.62
CA ILE A 122 -1.74 -18.51 5.95
C ILE A 122 -1.72 -17.01 6.30
N CYS A 123 -1.28 -16.16 5.36
CA CYS A 123 -1.27 -14.71 5.56
C CYS A 123 -2.69 -14.17 5.81
N ARG A 124 -3.67 -14.64 5.04
CA ARG A 124 -5.08 -14.26 5.23
C ARG A 124 -5.60 -14.70 6.59
N ALA A 125 -5.44 -15.97 6.94
CA ALA A 125 -5.89 -16.52 8.22
C ALA A 125 -5.28 -15.77 9.41
N TYR A 126 -4.00 -15.39 9.32
CA TYR A 126 -3.32 -14.59 10.34
C TYR A 126 -4.00 -13.21 10.55
N PHE A 127 -4.18 -12.45 9.47
CA PHE A 127 -4.80 -11.12 9.58
C PHE A 127 -6.30 -11.17 9.86
N GLU A 128 -7.01 -12.18 9.35
CA GLU A 128 -8.42 -12.44 9.68
C GLU A 128 -8.55 -12.74 11.17
N ARG A 129 -7.68 -13.57 11.76
CA ARG A 129 -7.69 -13.84 13.20
C ARG A 129 -7.49 -12.59 14.04
N ILE A 130 -6.67 -11.64 13.60
CA ILE A 130 -6.40 -10.41 14.36
C ILE A 130 -7.56 -9.40 14.19
N PHE A 131 -7.98 -9.16 12.95
CA PHE A 131 -8.90 -8.06 12.63
C PHE A 131 -10.37 -8.45 12.55
N CYS A 132 -10.73 -9.73 12.59
CA CYS A 132 -12.14 -10.17 12.64
C CYS A 132 -12.62 -10.45 14.07
N THR A 133 -11.73 -10.69 15.03
CA THR A 133 -12.08 -10.77 16.46
C THR A 133 -12.08 -9.41 17.15
N ASP A 134 -11.62 -8.37 16.46
CA ASP A 134 -11.44 -7.05 17.04
C ASP A 134 -12.67 -6.15 16.83
N ASN A 135 -12.89 -5.24 17.79
CA ASN A 135 -13.95 -4.25 17.71
C ASN A 135 -13.56 -3.13 16.75
N ILE A 136 -14.51 -2.73 15.90
CA ILE A 136 -14.34 -1.58 15.01
C ILE A 136 -14.67 -0.32 15.81
N ARG A 137 -13.73 0.62 15.85
CA ARG A 137 -13.86 1.92 16.47
C ARG A 137 -14.84 2.81 15.67
N PRO A 138 -15.35 3.90 16.28
CA PRO A 138 -16.29 4.82 15.61
C PRO A 138 -15.74 5.48 14.33
N ASP A 139 -14.41 5.56 14.19
CA ASP A 139 -13.71 6.05 13.00
C ASP A 139 -13.66 5.03 11.85
N GLY A 140 -14.24 3.84 12.05
CA GLY A 140 -14.23 2.74 11.11
C GLY A 140 -12.94 1.91 11.13
N ARG A 141 -11.98 2.19 12.02
CA ARG A 141 -10.72 1.44 12.12
C ARG A 141 -10.83 0.30 13.15
N SER A 142 -10.03 -0.73 13.00
CA SER A 142 -9.82 -1.74 14.04
C SER A 142 -9.23 -1.10 15.30
N SER A 143 -9.58 -1.59 16.49
CA SER A 143 -8.94 -1.18 17.75
C SER A 143 -7.50 -1.69 17.89
N LEU A 144 -7.15 -2.73 17.14
CA LEU A 144 -5.83 -3.32 17.03
C LEU A 144 -5.15 -2.96 15.71
N GLY A 145 -3.83 -2.92 15.73
CA GLY A 145 -2.97 -2.80 14.57
C GLY A 145 -1.81 -3.78 14.63
N VAL A 146 -1.24 -4.12 13.48
CA VAL A 146 -0.04 -4.97 13.38
C VAL A 146 1.15 -4.09 13.10
N ARG A 147 2.14 -4.10 13.99
CA ARG A 147 3.37 -3.34 13.87
C ARG A 147 4.38 -4.12 13.03
N ILE A 148 4.87 -3.52 11.95
CA ILE A 148 5.82 -4.12 11.01
C ILE A 148 7.08 -3.25 10.95
N ARG A 149 8.25 -3.86 11.06
CA ARG A 149 9.56 -3.21 10.93
C ARG A 149 9.87 -2.95 9.46
N LEU A 150 10.38 -1.76 9.15
CA LEU A 150 10.80 -1.37 7.81
C LEU A 150 12.33 -1.29 7.62
N ASP A 151 13.10 -1.38 8.69
CA ASP A 151 14.56 -1.20 8.65
C ASP A 151 15.34 -2.45 9.07
N ASP A 152 16.55 -2.54 8.51
CA ASP A 152 17.64 -3.43 8.94
C ASP A 152 18.81 -2.61 9.53
N LEU A 153 18.79 -1.29 9.34
CA LEU A 153 19.93 -0.38 9.57
C LEU A 153 19.81 0.48 10.85
N GLY A 154 18.98 0.06 11.82
CA GLY A 154 18.96 0.62 13.17
C GLY A 154 18.17 1.92 13.36
N VAL A 155 17.58 2.49 12.32
CA VAL A 155 16.60 3.58 12.44
C VAL A 155 15.23 2.94 12.62
N ARG A 156 14.73 2.83 13.87
CA ARG A 156 13.48 2.15 14.30
C ARG A 156 12.19 2.57 13.56
N GLN A 157 12.16 2.42 12.25
CA GLN A 157 11.04 2.74 11.39
C GLN A 157 10.13 1.53 11.36
N HIS A 158 8.88 1.78 11.70
CA HIS A 158 7.86 0.77 11.72
C HIS A 158 6.56 1.38 11.24
N ILE A 159 5.74 0.54 10.64
CA ILE A 159 4.40 0.90 10.22
C ILE A 159 3.40 0.12 11.05
N ILE A 160 2.21 0.70 11.21
CA ILE A 160 1.07 0.03 11.82
C ILE A 160 0.05 -0.23 10.72
N VAL A 161 -0.25 -1.50 10.48
CA VAL A 161 -1.31 -1.91 9.56
C VAL A 161 -2.59 -2.09 10.36
N THR A 162 -3.68 -1.47 9.90
CA THR A 162 -5.00 -1.52 10.53
C THR A 162 -6.05 -1.90 9.50
N LYS A 163 -7.17 -2.44 9.96
CA LYS A 163 -8.33 -2.68 9.10
C LYS A 163 -9.22 -1.46 9.14
N LEU A 164 -9.54 -0.93 7.96
CA LEU A 164 -10.49 0.17 7.80
C LEU A 164 -11.77 -0.35 7.13
N LEU A 165 -12.89 -0.26 7.84
CA LEU A 165 -14.21 -0.49 7.27
C LEU A 165 -14.61 0.75 6.49
N MET A 166 -14.62 0.63 5.17
CA MET A 166 -15.16 1.70 4.31
C MET A 166 -16.66 1.84 4.60
N PRO A 167 -17.17 3.06 4.85
CA PRO A 167 -18.60 3.26 4.99
C PRO A 167 -19.26 2.83 3.68
N ILE A 168 -20.27 1.97 3.78
CA ILE A 168 -21.15 1.65 2.66
C ILE A 168 -21.73 2.99 2.21
N ARG A 169 -21.33 3.47 1.03
CA ARG A 169 -21.99 4.61 0.40
C ARG A 169 -23.41 4.17 0.10
N ARG A 170 -24.33 4.35 1.05
CA ARG A 170 -25.76 4.26 0.79
C ARG A 170 -26.01 5.24 -0.34
N GLY A 171 -26.42 4.68 -1.48
CA GLY A 171 -26.91 5.46 -2.61
C GLY A 171 -27.91 6.46 -2.06
N ARG A 172 -27.71 7.72 -2.43
CA ARG A 172 -28.66 8.80 -2.23
C ARG A 172 -29.93 8.39 -2.98
N ASP A 173 -30.86 7.73 -2.27
CA ASP A 173 -32.23 7.64 -2.73
C ASP A 173 -32.83 9.04 -2.72
N ARG A 174 -33.50 9.32 -3.83
CA ARG A 174 -33.97 10.63 -4.28
C ARG A 174 -35.06 11.21 -3.41
#